data_AF-A0AB39TX58-F1
#
_entry.id   AF-A0AB39TX58-F1
#
_cell.length_a   1.000
_cell.length_b   1.000
_cell.length_c   1.000
_cell.angle_alpha   90.00
_cell.angle_beta   90.00
_cell.angle_gamma   90.00
#
_symmetry.space_group_name_H-M   'P 1'
#
loop_
_entity.id
_entity.type
_entity.pdbx_description
1 polymer ?
#
loop_
_entity_poly.entity_id
_entity_poly.type
_entity_poly.pdbx_seq_one_letter_code
_entity_poly.pdbx_strand_id
1 'polypeptide(L)'
;MNDLPPLPGPLPWPVRDSRAHYFVDHYSDMHALVADLVLPEHAPAYVVSALETSRELIRHSYYRYEFTTVAVTHSLFALERALAEHLGVKKNFQQLIALAAATDTITADLADRLDAGRLLRNKLAHGELTGSALTPVMAVSMVRAAFDTAAVLFPAPVGTAPA
;
A
#
# COMPACT_ATOMS: atom_id res chain seq x y z
N MET A 1 -8.19 30.32 20.16
CA MET A 1 -8.32 29.95 21.58
C MET A 1 -8.41 28.43 21.64
N ASN A 2 -7.42 27.78 22.23
CA ASN A 2 -7.35 26.32 22.31
C ASN A 2 -7.04 25.98 23.78
N ASP A 3 -8.03 26.17 24.64
CA ASP A 3 -7.93 25.87 26.08
C ASP A 3 -8.25 24.40 26.32
N LEU A 4 -7.41 23.51 25.79
CA LEU A 4 -7.37 22.15 26.32
C LEU A 4 -6.62 22.21 27.66
N PRO A 5 -7.18 21.62 28.74
CA PRO A 5 -6.47 21.55 30.01
C PRO A 5 -5.13 20.83 29.81
N PRO A 6 -4.07 21.24 30.53
CA PRO A 6 -2.78 20.57 30.43
C PRO A 6 -2.95 19.08 30.72
N LEU A 7 -2.36 18.25 29.85
CA LEU A 7 -2.43 16.80 30.02
C LEU A 7 -1.86 16.42 31.39
N PRO A 8 -2.51 15.53 32.16
CA PRO A 8 -2.14 15.21 33.54
C PRO A 8 -0.85 14.37 33.67
N GLY A 9 0.00 14.35 32.64
CA GLY A 9 1.22 13.56 32.57
C GLY A 9 1.69 13.33 31.13
N PRO A 10 2.77 12.55 30.93
CA PRO A 10 3.18 12.12 29.59
C PRO A 10 2.03 11.39 28.91
N LEU A 11 1.86 11.62 27.60
CA LEU A 11 0.86 10.93 26.80
C LEU A 11 1.07 9.41 26.91
N PRO A 12 0.01 8.62 27.09
CA PRO A 12 0.13 7.18 27.08
C PRO A 12 0.61 6.73 25.70
N TRP A 13 1.66 5.92 25.67
CA TRP A 13 2.09 5.26 24.44
C TRP A 13 0.99 4.31 23.95
N PRO A 14 0.77 4.22 22.62
CA PRO A 14 -0.18 3.26 22.07
C PRO A 14 0.13 1.84 22.54
N VAL A 15 -0.90 1.11 22.97
CA VAL A 15 -0.77 -0.28 23.39
C VAL A 15 -0.52 -1.14 22.16
N ARG A 16 0.51 -1.99 22.21
CA ARG A 16 0.82 -2.97 21.16
C ARG A 16 -0.37 -3.90 20.93
N ASP A 17 -0.68 -4.20 19.67
CA ASP A 17 -1.69 -5.20 19.33
C ASP A 17 -1.27 -6.56 19.88
N SER A 18 -2.20 -7.32 20.47
CA SER A 18 -1.89 -8.63 21.04
C SER A 18 -1.45 -9.66 20.00
N ARG A 19 -1.61 -9.40 18.70
CA ARG A 19 -1.12 -10.24 17.61
C ARG A 19 0.29 -9.89 17.17
N ALA A 20 0.85 -8.76 17.63
CA ALA A 20 2.12 -8.25 17.12
C ALA A 20 3.30 -9.20 17.33
N HIS A 21 3.30 -9.92 18.45
CA HIS A 21 4.37 -10.87 18.79
C HIS A 21 4.45 -12.07 17.85
N TYR A 22 3.44 -12.31 17.00
CA TYR A 22 3.51 -13.38 16.00
C TYR A 22 4.40 -13.02 14.79
N PHE A 23 4.78 -11.74 14.63
CA PHE A 23 5.51 -11.29 13.46
C PHE A 23 6.70 -10.37 13.75
N VAL A 24 6.70 -9.62 14.86
CA VAL A 24 7.87 -8.86 15.31
C VAL A 24 7.95 -8.81 16.85
N ASP A 25 9.16 -8.63 17.37
CA ASP A 25 9.38 -8.48 18.82
C ASP A 25 9.21 -7.03 19.26
N HIS A 26 9.65 -6.09 18.42
CA HIS A 26 9.69 -4.67 18.69
C HIS A 26 9.12 -3.85 17.53
N TYR A 27 8.61 -2.65 17.84
CA TYR A 27 8.15 -1.72 16.81
C TYR A 27 9.26 -1.38 15.80
N SER A 28 10.52 -1.33 16.25
CA SER A 28 11.68 -1.08 15.40
C SER A 28 11.82 -2.07 14.25
N ASP A 29 11.42 -3.32 14.46
CA ASP A 29 11.54 -4.39 13.47
C ASP A 29 10.61 -4.15 12.28
N MET A 30 9.54 -3.39 12.49
CA MET A 30 8.63 -2.96 11.42
C MET A 30 9.32 -2.04 10.41
N HIS A 31 10.40 -1.33 10.78
CA HIS A 31 11.18 -0.54 9.82
C HIS A 31 11.87 -1.44 8.80
N ALA A 32 12.48 -2.54 9.24
CA ALA A 32 13.11 -3.50 8.36
C ALA A 32 12.08 -4.16 7.44
N LEU A 33 10.90 -4.50 7.97
CA LEU A 33 9.81 -5.12 7.21
C LEU A 33 9.35 -4.28 6.01
N VAL A 34 9.36 -2.95 6.12
CA VAL A 34 8.89 -2.03 5.07
C VAL A 34 10.01 -1.33 4.32
N ALA A 35 11.27 -1.65 4.60
CA ALA A 35 12.43 -0.93 4.07
C ALA A 35 12.49 -0.93 2.54
N ASP A 36 12.10 -2.05 1.92
CA ASP A 36 12.11 -2.22 0.48
C ASP A 36 10.93 -1.54 -0.25
N LEU A 37 9.95 -1.01 0.49
CA LEU A 37 8.85 -0.25 -0.11
C LEU A 37 9.33 1.19 -0.38
N VAL A 38 10.13 1.33 -1.43
CA VAL A 38 10.75 2.60 -1.87
C VAL A 38 9.78 3.40 -2.73
N LEU A 39 9.53 4.66 -2.36
CA LEU A 39 8.54 5.50 -3.03
C LEU A 39 8.97 5.84 -4.47
N PRO A 40 8.05 5.83 -5.44
CA PRO A 40 8.34 6.24 -6.82
C PRO A 40 8.41 7.77 -6.92
N GLU A 41 9.61 8.34 -6.93
CA GLU A 41 9.86 9.80 -6.87
C GLU A 41 9.19 10.60 -7.99
N HIS A 42 8.96 9.99 -9.15
CA HIS A 42 8.38 10.64 -10.33
C HIS A 42 6.88 10.42 -10.47
N ALA A 43 6.26 9.69 -9.55
CA ALA A 43 4.82 9.51 -9.56
C ALA A 43 4.11 10.80 -9.13
N PRO A 44 2.85 11.01 -9.57
CA PRO A 44 2.03 12.12 -9.10
C PRO A 44 1.94 12.14 -7.57
N ALA A 45 1.85 13.34 -6.99
CA ALA A 45 1.85 13.52 -5.53
C ALA A 45 0.79 12.68 -4.80
N TYR A 46 -0.38 12.45 -5.42
CA TYR A 46 -1.43 11.61 -4.83
C TYR A 46 -1.03 10.12 -4.76
N VAL A 47 -0.25 9.63 -5.73
CA VAL A 47 0.26 8.24 -5.74
C VAL A 47 1.32 8.10 -4.67
N VAL A 48 2.30 9.02 -4.62
CA VAL A 48 3.36 9.02 -3.60
C VAL A 48 2.76 9.06 -2.21
N SER A 49 1.83 9.98 -1.95
CA SER A 49 1.17 10.13 -0.66
C SER A 49 0.40 8.87 -0.25
N ALA A 50 -0.31 8.23 -1.19
CA ALA A 50 -1.04 7.01 -0.90
C ALA A 50 -0.12 5.82 -0.61
N LEU A 51 0.94 5.63 -1.41
CA LEU A 51 1.90 4.55 -1.20
C LEU A 51 2.69 4.73 0.10
N GLU A 52 3.07 5.97 0.42
CA GLU A 52 3.68 6.30 1.71
C GLU A 52 2.72 5.98 2.86
N THR A 53 1.46 6.42 2.76
CA THR A 53 0.44 6.12 3.77
C THR A 53 0.26 4.62 3.95
N SER A 54 0.20 3.85 2.86
CA SER A 54 0.12 2.38 2.92
C SER A 54 1.34 1.77 3.62
N ARG A 55 2.55 2.25 3.33
CA ARG A 55 3.79 1.82 4.01
C ARG A 55 3.73 2.11 5.51
N GLU A 56 3.28 3.29 5.89
CA GLU A 56 3.15 3.69 7.28
C GLU A 56 2.05 2.93 8.01
N LEU A 57 0.93 2.62 7.35
CA LEU A 57 -0.13 1.77 7.91
C LEU A 57 0.39 0.35 8.19
N ILE A 58 1.21 -0.23 7.30
CA ILE A 58 1.89 -1.50 7.59
C ILE A 58 2.78 -1.34 8.82
N ARG A 59 3.60 -0.29 8.90
CA ARG A 59 4.47 -0.05 10.07
C ARG A 59 3.67 0.07 11.38
N HIS A 60 2.56 0.81 11.35
CA HIS A 60 1.68 1.01 12.50
C HIS A 60 0.77 -0.19 12.79
N SER A 61 0.75 -1.21 11.95
CA SER A 61 0.01 -2.44 12.23
C SER A 61 0.49 -3.18 13.48
N TYR A 62 1.69 -2.84 13.97
CA TYR A 62 2.18 -3.21 15.30
C TYR A 62 1.22 -2.81 16.44
N TYR A 63 0.54 -1.67 16.31
CA TYR A 63 -0.41 -1.16 17.31
C TYR A 63 -1.86 -1.53 16.98
N ARG A 64 -2.17 -1.72 15.69
CA ARG A 64 -3.49 -2.17 15.25
C ARG A 64 -3.39 -3.03 14.02
N TYR A 65 -3.58 -4.33 14.19
CA TYR A 65 -3.39 -5.30 13.11
C TYR A 65 -4.20 -4.97 11.85
N GLU A 66 -5.42 -4.44 11.98
CA GLU A 66 -6.31 -4.13 10.86
C GLU A 66 -5.73 -3.07 9.90
N PHE A 67 -4.71 -2.31 10.30
CA PHE A 67 -4.01 -1.40 9.40
C PHE A 67 -3.32 -2.11 8.23
N THR A 68 -3.01 -3.41 8.33
CA THR A 68 -2.53 -4.20 7.18
C THR A 68 -3.53 -4.22 6.03
N THR A 69 -4.80 -4.44 6.36
CA THR A 69 -5.91 -4.44 5.40
C THR A 69 -6.17 -3.05 4.83
N VAL A 70 -6.12 -2.02 5.69
CA VAL A 70 -6.28 -0.63 5.23
C VAL A 70 -5.13 -0.23 4.30
N ALA A 71 -3.89 -0.64 4.60
CA ALA A 71 -2.74 -0.36 3.75
C ALA A 71 -2.91 -0.92 2.34
N VAL A 72 -3.33 -2.19 2.22
CA VAL A 72 -3.57 -2.83 0.93
C VAL A 72 -4.68 -2.10 0.18
N THR A 73 -5.85 -1.92 0.78
CA THR A 73 -6.98 -1.26 0.10
C THR A 73 -6.66 0.17 -0.33
N HIS A 74 -5.97 0.94 0.51
CA HIS A 74 -5.54 2.30 0.22
C HIS A 74 -4.59 2.37 -0.99
N SER A 75 -3.60 1.46 -1.06
CA SER A 75 -2.66 1.41 -2.19
C SER A 75 -3.37 1.07 -3.50
N LEU A 76 -4.35 0.16 -3.47
CA LEU A 76 -5.09 -0.27 -4.66
C LEU A 76 -6.00 0.84 -5.21
N PHE A 77 -6.57 1.70 -4.36
CA PHE A 77 -7.36 2.84 -4.84
C PHE A 77 -6.51 3.87 -5.60
N ALA A 78 -5.30 4.14 -5.11
CA ALA A 78 -4.37 5.02 -5.82
C ALA A 78 -3.95 4.43 -7.17
N LEU A 79 -3.70 3.12 -7.22
CA LEU A 79 -3.31 2.40 -8.43
C LEU A 79 -4.44 2.27 -9.45
N GLU A 80 -5.68 2.02 -9.01
CA GLU A 80 -6.84 2.00 -9.90
C GLU A 80 -6.99 3.34 -10.63
N ARG A 81 -6.82 4.46 -9.91
CA ARG A 81 -6.81 5.79 -10.51
C ARG A 81 -5.62 6.00 -11.45
N ALA A 82 -4.41 5.66 -11.02
CA ALA A 82 -3.20 5.85 -11.82
C ALA A 82 -3.24 5.06 -13.15
N LEU A 83 -3.74 3.82 -13.12
CA LEU A 83 -3.93 3.01 -14.33
C LEU A 83 -5.00 3.60 -15.24
N ALA A 84 -6.12 4.09 -14.69
CA ALA A 84 -7.15 4.73 -15.49
C ALA A 84 -6.64 5.99 -16.20
N GLU A 85 -5.85 6.82 -15.50
CA GLU A 85 -5.20 8.00 -16.05
C GLU A 85 -4.16 7.63 -17.13
N HIS A 86 -3.29 6.66 -16.84
CA HIS A 86 -2.25 6.23 -17.76
C HIS A 86 -2.80 5.61 -19.05
N LEU A 87 -3.85 4.76 -18.94
CA LEU A 87 -4.48 4.11 -20.09
C LEU A 87 -5.50 5.02 -20.81
N GLY A 88 -5.85 6.18 -20.23
CA GLY A 88 -6.84 7.10 -20.79
C GLY A 88 -8.25 6.52 -20.88
N VAL A 89 -8.61 5.54 -20.02
CA VAL A 89 -9.92 4.87 -20.05
C VAL A 89 -10.57 4.83 -18.67
N LYS A 90 -11.90 4.95 -18.66
CA LYS A 90 -12.71 4.76 -17.46
C LYS A 90 -13.26 3.33 -17.41
N LYS A 91 -12.59 2.45 -16.67
CA LYS A 91 -12.97 1.05 -16.47
C LYS A 91 -12.81 0.66 -14.99
N ASN A 92 -13.38 -0.46 -14.57
CA ASN A 92 -13.15 -0.97 -13.22
C ASN A 92 -11.74 -1.57 -13.09
N PHE A 93 -11.26 -1.73 -11.85
CA PHE A 93 -9.89 -2.19 -11.62
C PHE A 93 -9.50 -3.50 -12.34
N GLN A 94 -10.39 -4.50 -12.36
CA GLN A 94 -10.12 -5.77 -13.05
C GLN A 94 -9.87 -5.55 -14.54
N GLN A 95 -10.70 -4.74 -15.18
CA GLN A 95 -10.57 -4.40 -16.59
C GLN A 95 -9.35 -3.54 -16.89
N LEU A 96 -8.93 -2.69 -15.95
CA LEU A 96 -7.70 -1.89 -16.06
C LEU A 96 -6.46 -2.78 -15.99
N ILE A 97 -6.40 -3.72 -15.04
CA ILE A 97 -5.31 -4.70 -14.92
C ILE A 97 -5.21 -5.54 -16.19
N ALA A 98 -6.33 -6.10 -16.66
CA ALA A 98 -6.36 -6.91 -17.87
C ALA A 98 -5.92 -6.13 -19.11
N LEU A 99 -6.34 -4.87 -19.24
CA LEU A 99 -5.92 -4.01 -20.35
C LEU A 99 -4.42 -3.68 -20.28
N ALA A 100 -3.93 -3.28 -19.10
CA ALA A 100 -2.51 -2.97 -18.90
C ALA A 100 -1.60 -4.16 -19.20
N ALA A 101 -2.03 -5.37 -18.86
CA ALA A 101 -1.31 -6.59 -19.21
C ALA A 101 -1.37 -6.88 -20.73
N ALA A 102 -2.54 -6.69 -21.35
CA ALA A 102 -2.72 -6.91 -22.79
C ALA A 102 -1.97 -5.90 -23.67
N THR A 103 -1.64 -4.72 -23.14
CA THR A 103 -0.85 -3.68 -23.82
C THR A 103 0.62 -3.67 -23.39
N ASP A 104 1.08 -4.72 -22.69
CA ASP A 104 2.44 -4.84 -22.17
C ASP A 104 2.90 -3.66 -21.29
N THR A 105 1.94 -2.90 -20.72
CA THR A 105 2.20 -1.81 -19.79
C THR A 105 2.69 -2.35 -18.44
N ILE A 106 2.16 -3.49 -18.02
CA ILE A 106 2.63 -4.25 -16.86
C ILE A 106 2.85 -5.70 -17.26
N THR A 107 3.72 -6.41 -16.53
CA THR A 107 3.95 -7.84 -16.75
C THR A 107 2.75 -8.67 -16.28
N ALA A 108 2.62 -9.89 -16.83
CA ALA A 108 1.60 -10.84 -16.41
C ALA A 108 1.70 -11.18 -14.90
N ASP A 109 2.94 -11.36 -14.38
CA ASP A 109 3.17 -11.58 -12.95
C ASP A 109 2.63 -10.43 -12.09
N LEU A 110 2.86 -9.19 -12.52
CA LEU A 110 2.38 -8.02 -11.79
C LEU A 110 0.86 -7.91 -11.86
N ALA A 111 0.26 -8.24 -13.00
CA ALA A 111 -1.18 -8.32 -13.17
C ALA A 111 -1.82 -9.36 -12.22
N ASP A 112 -1.23 -10.55 -12.11
CA ASP A 112 -1.71 -11.61 -11.20
C ASP A 112 -1.64 -11.17 -9.73
N ARG A 113 -0.53 -10.53 -9.33
CA ARG A 113 -0.36 -10.00 -7.97
C ARG A 113 -1.39 -8.90 -7.65
N LEU A 114 -1.68 -8.01 -8.60
CA LEU A 114 -2.72 -6.98 -8.44
C LEU A 114 -4.12 -7.60 -8.39
N ASP A 115 -4.41 -8.62 -9.19
CA ASP A 115 -5.70 -9.30 -9.19
C ASP A 115 -5.95 -10.01 -7.84
N ALA A 116 -4.93 -10.62 -7.25
CA ALA A 116 -5.01 -11.19 -5.92
C ALA A 116 -5.39 -10.14 -4.86
N GLY A 117 -4.79 -8.95 -4.91
CA GLY A 117 -5.16 -7.82 -4.05
C GLY A 117 -6.59 -7.33 -4.27
N ARG A 118 -7.03 -7.24 -5.54
CA ARG A 118 -8.42 -6.91 -5.91
C ARG A 118 -9.42 -7.93 -5.36
N LEU A 119 -9.13 -9.23 -5.48
CA LEU A 119 -9.98 -10.30 -4.95
C LEU A 119 -10.10 -10.20 -3.43
N LEU A 120 -9.01 -9.93 -2.72
CA LEU A 120 -9.05 -9.69 -1.28
C LEU A 120 -9.96 -8.49 -0.94
N ARG A 121 -9.78 -7.34 -1.62
CA ARG A 121 -10.61 -6.15 -1.42
C ARG A 121 -12.10 -6.47 -1.60
N ASN A 122 -12.44 -7.24 -2.62
CA ASN A 122 -13.82 -7.63 -2.89
C ASN A 122 -14.39 -8.53 -1.79
N LYS A 123 -13.63 -9.53 -1.33
CA LYS A 123 -14.05 -10.39 -0.21
C LYS A 123 -14.31 -9.61 1.07
N LEU A 124 -13.46 -8.61 1.37
CA LEU A 124 -13.65 -7.71 2.50
C LEU A 124 -14.93 -6.87 2.34
N ALA A 125 -15.16 -6.31 1.15
CA ALA A 125 -16.35 -5.50 0.86
C ALA A 125 -17.67 -6.31 0.95
N HIS A 126 -17.62 -7.60 0.64
CA HIS A 126 -18.75 -8.52 0.76
C HIS A 126 -18.89 -9.16 2.15
N GLY A 127 -17.99 -8.87 3.08
CA GLY A 127 -18.02 -9.44 4.43
C GLY A 127 -17.62 -10.92 4.51
N GLU A 128 -17.05 -11.48 3.43
CA GLU A 128 -16.53 -12.85 3.39
C GLU A 128 -15.23 -12.99 4.18
N LEU A 129 -14.50 -11.88 4.33
CA LEU A 129 -13.30 -11.77 5.16
C LEU A 129 -13.44 -10.58 6.11
N THR A 130 -12.79 -10.69 7.27
CA THR A 130 -12.70 -9.58 8.24
C THR A 130 -11.41 -8.78 8.02
N GLY A 131 -11.35 -7.57 8.59
CA GLY A 131 -10.15 -6.72 8.55
C GLY A 131 -8.88 -7.32 9.16
N SER A 132 -9.00 -8.47 9.84
CA SER A 132 -7.90 -9.26 10.38
C SER A 132 -7.39 -10.36 9.45
N ALA A 133 -7.70 -10.29 8.14
CA ALA A 133 -7.33 -11.32 7.18
C ALA A 133 -5.85 -11.33 6.78
N LEU A 134 -5.09 -10.25 7.02
CA LEU A 134 -3.72 -10.10 6.54
C LEU A 134 -2.70 -9.92 7.67
N THR A 135 -1.67 -10.76 7.66
CA THR A 135 -0.45 -10.47 8.44
C THR A 135 0.31 -9.30 7.81
N PRO A 136 1.19 -8.62 8.56
CA PRO A 136 2.00 -7.54 7.99
C PRO A 136 2.88 -8.01 6.83
N VAL A 137 3.43 -9.23 6.91
CA VAL A 137 4.23 -9.82 5.82
C VAL A 137 3.39 -10.01 4.55
N MET A 138 2.17 -10.53 4.67
CA MET A 138 1.26 -10.67 3.52
C MET A 138 0.89 -9.30 2.94
N ALA A 139 0.65 -8.31 3.79
CA ALA A 139 0.35 -6.95 3.35
C ALA A 139 1.53 -6.30 2.63
N VAL A 140 2.77 -6.50 3.09
CA VAL A 140 3.98 -6.04 2.37
C VAL A 140 4.02 -6.64 0.97
N SER A 141 3.85 -7.95 0.83
CA SER A 141 3.90 -8.60 -0.49
C SER A 141 2.84 -8.06 -1.46
N MET A 142 1.64 -7.78 -0.96
CA MET A 142 0.55 -7.20 -1.75
C MET A 142 0.78 -5.72 -2.08
N VAL A 143 1.16 -4.89 -1.10
CA VAL A 143 1.46 -3.47 -1.31
C VAL A 143 2.67 -3.31 -2.24
N ARG A 144 3.66 -4.22 -2.18
CA ARG A 144 4.78 -4.22 -3.11
C ARG A 144 4.33 -4.27 -4.57
N ALA A 145 3.24 -4.98 -4.90
CA ALA A 145 2.74 -5.00 -6.27
C ALA A 145 2.26 -3.61 -6.73
N ALA A 146 1.68 -2.82 -5.82
CA ALA A 146 1.31 -1.43 -6.10
C ALA A 146 2.53 -0.54 -6.30
N PHE A 147 3.58 -0.73 -5.48
CA PHE A 147 4.86 -0.02 -5.63
C PHE A 147 5.56 -0.35 -6.96
N ASP A 148 5.71 -1.63 -7.26
CA ASP A 148 6.31 -2.12 -8.51
C ASP A 148 5.54 -1.57 -9.72
N THR A 149 4.20 -1.57 -9.66
CA THR A 149 3.36 -1.00 -10.73
C THR A 149 3.55 0.50 -10.88
N ALA A 150 3.58 1.25 -9.77
CA ALA A 150 3.79 2.68 -9.83
C ALA A 150 5.18 3.04 -10.39
N ALA A 151 6.21 2.26 -10.08
CA ALA A 151 7.55 2.44 -10.65
C ALA A 151 7.57 2.19 -12.17
N VAL A 152 6.76 1.24 -12.67
CA VAL A 152 6.60 0.99 -14.11
C VAL A 152 5.84 2.12 -14.80
N LEU A 153 4.76 2.62 -14.18
CA LEU A 153 3.95 3.70 -14.76
C LEU A 153 4.67 5.06 -14.76
N PHE A 154 5.57 5.27 -13.79
CA PHE A 154 6.28 6.53 -13.58
C PHE A 154 7.79 6.27 -13.42
N PRO A 155 8.48 5.83 -14.48
CA PRO A 155 9.89 5.50 -14.42
C PRO A 155 10.72 6.77 -14.18
N ALA A 156 11.87 6.59 -13.52
CA ALA A 156 12.84 7.67 -13.41
C ALA A 156 13.35 8.09 -14.79
N PRO A 157 13.59 9.40 -15.03
CA PRO A 157 14.18 9.85 -16.26
C PRO A 157 15.57 9.23 -16.39
N VAL A 158 15.78 8.47 -17.47
CA VAL A 158 17.08 7.91 -17.80
C VAL A 158 17.99 9.10 -18.10
N GLY A 159 18.96 9.36 -17.21
CA GLY A 159 19.85 10.51 -17.32
C GLY A 159 20.48 10.58 -18.70
N THR A 160 20.31 11.73 -19.37
CA THR A 160 21.10 12.07 -20.55
C THR A 160 22.55 12.13 -20.10
N ALA A 161 23.41 11.26 -20.64
CA ALA A 161 24.84 11.30 -20.36
C ALA A 161 25.37 12.71 -20.67
N PRO A 162 26.26 13.28 -19.82
CA PRO A 162 26.88 14.56 -20.13
C PRO A 162 27.69 14.42 -21.42
N ALA A 163 27.45 15.34 -22.36
CA ALA A 163 28.23 15.52 -23.58
C ALA A 163 29.64 16.01 -23.29
#